data_AF-A0AAV8P952-F1
#
_entry.id   AF-A0AAV8P952-F1
#
_cell.length_a   1.000
_cell.length_b   1.000
_cell.length_c   1.000
_cell.angle_alpha   90.00
_cell.angle_beta   90.00
_cell.angle_gamma   90.00
#
_symmetry.space_group_name_H-M   'P 1'
#
loop_
_entity.id
_entity.type
_entity.pdbx_description
1 polymer ?
#
loop_
_entity_poly.entity_id
_entity_poly.type
_entity_poly.pdbx_seq_one_letter_code
_entity_poly.pdbx_strand_id
1 'polypeptide(L)'
;MPIKPDSSVWGTLLRACRNCRNLELGDEVARRLFEIEPDNAGNFVLLSNMYASHGQLEEAKEVRRTMESTGLRKETGLHKEQSMWYHSERLALSFGLITLPVNAPIRIKKNLRTCRDCHTVMKLVSEIFQRKIIVRNANRFHQFVDGFGSCMDYW
;
A
#
# COMPACT_ATOMS: atom_id res chain seq x y z
N MET A 1 2.93 -20.73 1.23
CA MET A 1 1.59 -20.59 0.62
C MET A 1 1.40 -19.13 0.25
N PRO A 2 0.87 -18.75 -0.92
CA PRO A 2 0.60 -17.34 -1.21
C PRO A 2 -0.48 -16.85 -0.23
N ILE A 3 -0.11 -15.93 0.65
CA ILE A 3 -1.04 -15.32 1.60
C ILE A 3 -1.92 -14.37 0.79
N LYS A 4 -3.24 -14.63 0.74
CA LYS A 4 -4.17 -13.70 0.09
C LYS A 4 -4.12 -12.35 0.84
N PRO A 5 -3.78 -11.23 0.18
CA PRO A 5 -3.69 -9.95 0.86
C PRO A 5 -5.09 -9.45 1.24
N ASP A 6 -5.23 -8.90 2.44
CA ASP A 6 -6.45 -8.27 2.92
C ASP A 6 -6.53 -6.79 2.49
N SER A 7 -7.64 -6.12 2.79
CA SER A 7 -7.85 -4.71 2.44
C SER A 7 -6.81 -3.77 3.02
N SER A 8 -6.30 -4.05 4.23
CA SER A 8 -5.25 -3.25 4.88
C SER A 8 -3.93 -3.27 4.11
N VAL A 9 -3.58 -4.44 3.57
CA VAL A 9 -2.39 -4.60 2.74
C VAL A 9 -2.53 -3.83 1.42
N TRP A 10 -3.66 -3.98 0.72
CA TRP A 10 -3.91 -3.25 -0.52
C TRP A 10 -4.00 -1.74 -0.30
N GLY A 11 -4.62 -1.27 0.79
CA GLY A 11 -4.68 0.16 1.13
C GLY A 11 -3.29 0.76 1.37
N THR A 12 -2.37 -0.02 1.96
CA THR A 12 -0.97 0.40 2.14
C THR A 12 -0.28 0.55 0.79
N LEU A 13 -0.51 -0.42 -0.10
CA LEU A 13 0.06 -0.43 -1.43
C LEU A 13 -0.48 0.74 -2.27
N LEU A 14 -1.78 1.04 -2.21
CA LEU A 14 -2.40 2.15 -2.93
C LEU A 14 -1.77 3.50 -2.51
N ARG A 15 -1.56 3.68 -1.21
CA ARG A 15 -0.90 4.88 -0.68
C ARG A 15 0.56 4.97 -1.10
N ALA A 16 1.28 3.84 -1.14
CA ALA A 16 2.63 3.79 -1.69
C ALA A 16 2.65 4.16 -3.18
N CYS A 17 1.70 3.67 -3.99
CA CYS A 17 1.58 3.99 -5.41
C CYS A 17 1.32 5.49 -5.63
N ARG A 18 0.43 6.10 -4.85
CA ARG A 18 0.23 7.56 -4.84
C ARG A 18 1.53 8.30 -4.62
N ASN A 19 2.29 7.91 -3.60
CA ASN A 19 3.49 8.63 -3.22
C ASN A 19 4.64 8.44 -4.23
N CYS A 20 4.73 7.25 -4.85
CA CYS A 20 5.69 6.95 -5.90
C CYS A 20 5.25 7.47 -7.28
N ARG A 21 4.07 8.12 -7.37
CA ARG A 21 3.45 8.57 -8.63
C ARG A 21 3.36 7.46 -9.70
N ASN A 22 3.11 6.23 -9.26
CA ASN A 22 2.86 5.12 -10.16
C ASN A 22 1.34 4.95 -10.33
N LEU A 23 0.79 5.60 -11.35
CA LEU A 23 -0.65 5.60 -11.58
C LEU A 23 -1.18 4.27 -12.11
N GLU A 24 -0.43 3.63 -13.02
CA GLU A 24 -0.83 2.34 -13.63
C GLU A 24 -1.05 1.27 -12.55
N LEU A 25 -0.06 1.10 -11.67
CA LEU A 25 -0.17 0.18 -10.54
C LEU A 25 -1.23 0.65 -9.52
N GLY A 26 -1.32 1.96 -9.29
CA GLY A 26 -2.31 2.53 -8.39
C GLY A 26 -3.74 2.22 -8.80
N ASP A 27 -4.03 2.26 -10.10
CA ASP A 27 -5.34 1.92 -10.66
C ASP A 27 -5.66 0.44 -10.49
N GLU A 28 -4.72 -0.46 -10.78
CA GLU A 28 -4.90 -1.89 -10.58
C GLU A 28 -5.20 -2.22 -9.10
N VAL A 29 -4.42 -1.65 -8.19
CA VAL A 29 -4.57 -1.83 -6.75
C VAL A 29 -5.91 -1.29 -6.26
N ALA A 30 -6.33 -0.12 -6.76
CA ALA A 30 -7.60 0.47 -6.38
C ALA A 30 -8.80 -0.37 -6.86
N ARG A 31 -8.74 -0.93 -8.07
CA ARG A 31 -9.79 -1.85 -8.57
C ARG A 31 -9.94 -3.08 -7.66
N ARG A 32 -8.82 -3.66 -7.21
CA ARG A 32 -8.86 -4.76 -6.21
C ARG A 32 -9.45 -4.33 -4.88
N LEU A 33 -9.14 -3.12 -4.42
CA LEU A 33 -9.75 -2.57 -3.21
C LEU A 33 -11.26 -2.37 -3.34
N PHE A 34 -11.76 -1.96 -4.51
CA PHE A 34 -13.21 -1.82 -4.74
C PHE A 34 -13.93 -3.16 -4.72
N GLU A 35 -13.28 -4.25 -5.13
CA GLU A 35 -13.82 -5.62 -5.00
C GLU A 35 -13.90 -6.07 -3.53
N ILE A 36 -12.96 -5.65 -2.68
CA ILE A 36 -12.84 -6.10 -1.28
C ILE A 36 -13.64 -5.22 -0.32
N GLU A 37 -13.57 -3.90 -0.48
CA GLU A 37 -14.24 -2.88 0.33
C GLU A 37 -15.00 -1.88 -0.57
N PRO A 38 -16.10 -2.30 -1.20
CA PRO A 38 -16.86 -1.45 -2.11
C PRO A 38 -17.44 -0.22 -1.42
N ASP A 39 -17.67 -0.28 -0.10
CA ASP A 39 -18.28 0.79 0.69
C ASP A 39 -17.27 1.81 1.26
N ASN A 40 -15.99 1.69 0.93
CA ASN A 40 -14.94 2.55 1.45
C ASN A 40 -14.68 3.76 0.54
N ALA A 41 -15.39 4.86 0.81
CA ALA A 41 -15.26 6.13 0.07
C ALA A 41 -13.81 6.66 0.02
N GLY A 42 -12.99 6.34 1.03
CA GLY A 42 -11.58 6.76 1.09
C GLY A 42 -10.75 6.24 -0.08
N ASN A 43 -11.00 5.02 -0.53
CA ASN A 43 -10.28 4.40 -1.64
C ASN A 43 -10.59 5.11 -2.97
N PHE A 44 -11.86 5.44 -3.22
CA PHE A 44 -12.28 6.19 -4.41
C PHE A 44 -11.69 7.60 -4.44
N VAL A 45 -11.72 8.29 -3.30
CA VAL A 45 -11.11 9.63 -3.17
C VAL A 45 -9.61 9.56 -3.44
N LEU A 46 -8.92 8.53 -2.92
CA LEU A 46 -7.48 8.37 -3.12
C LEU A 46 -7.14 8.16 -4.60
N LEU A 47 -7.83 7.26 -5.30
CA LEU A 47 -7.64 7.02 -6.74
C LEU A 47 -7.98 8.26 -7.59
N SER A 48 -9.12 8.93 -7.30
CA SER A 48 -9.51 10.17 -7.99
C SER A 48 -8.44 11.25 -7.86
N ASN A 49 -7.85 11.41 -6.66
CA ASN A 49 -6.76 12.35 -6.44
C ASN A 49 -5.48 11.95 -7.19
N MET A 50 -5.19 10.64 -7.32
CA MET A 50 -4.06 10.16 -8.12
C MET A 50 -4.25 10.53 -9.59
N TYR A 51 -5.40 10.24 -10.19
CA TYR A 51 -5.72 10.65 -11.57
C TYR A 51 -5.60 12.17 -11.76
N ALA A 52 -6.19 12.95 -10.84
CA ALA A 52 -6.11 14.41 -10.90
C ALA A 52 -4.66 14.94 -10.84
N SER A 53 -3.79 14.34 -10.01
CA SER A 53 -2.38 14.73 -9.92
C SER A 53 -1.55 14.40 -11.18
N HIS A 54 -2.04 13.49 -12.03
CA HIS A 54 -1.45 13.16 -13.33
C HIS A 54 -2.12 13.91 -14.49
N GLY A 55 -3.03 14.86 -14.21
CA GLY A 55 -3.74 15.65 -15.22
C GLY A 55 -4.93 14.94 -15.87
N GLN A 56 -5.25 13.72 -15.44
CA GLN A 56 -6.35 12.90 -15.95
C GLN A 56 -7.67 13.26 -15.25
N LEU A 57 -8.21 14.42 -15.59
CA LEU A 57 -9.40 14.97 -14.93
C LEU A 57 -10.68 14.20 -15.28
N GLU A 58 -10.78 13.61 -16.46
CA GLU A 58 -11.98 12.87 -16.86
C GLU A 58 -12.10 11.54 -16.12
N GLU A 59 -10.99 10.82 -15.98
CA GLU A 59 -10.87 9.61 -15.18
C GLU A 59 -11.11 9.91 -13.70
N ALA A 60 -10.56 11.03 -13.19
CA ALA A 60 -10.82 11.48 -11.83
C ALA A 60 -12.30 11.77 -11.55
N LYS A 61 -13.02 12.33 -12.54
CA LYS A 61 -14.48 12.56 -12.47
C LYS A 61 -15.25 11.25 -12.54
N GLU A 62 -14.83 10.31 -13.39
CA GLU A 62 -15.47 9.00 -13.50
C GLU A 62 -15.42 8.25 -12.18
N VAL A 63 -14.24 8.17 -11.54
CA VAL A 63 -14.09 7.54 -10.22
C VAL A 63 -15.03 8.17 -9.18
N ARG A 64 -15.24 9.49 -9.24
CA ARG A 64 -16.18 10.18 -8.34
C ARG A 64 -17.63 9.89 -8.66
N ARG A 65 -18.01 9.81 -9.95
CA ARG A 65 -19.35 9.38 -10.37
C ARG A 65 -19.65 7.96 -9.91
N THR A 66 -18.70 7.04 -10.05
CA THR A 66 -18.84 5.67 -9.53
C THR A 66 -19.11 5.70 -8.03
N MET A 67 -18.32 6.45 -7.25
CA MET A 67 -18.52 6.60 -5.81
C MET A 67 -19.93 7.12 -5.46
N GLU A 68 -20.40 8.16 -6.16
CA GLU A 68 -21.74 8.72 -5.95
C GLU A 68 -22.86 7.74 -6.33
N SER A 69 -22.68 6.97 -7.41
CA SER A 69 -23.64 5.95 -7.86
C SER A 69 -23.77 4.78 -6.89
N THR A 70 -22.70 4.45 -6.15
CA THR A 70 -22.71 3.47 -5.05
C THR A 70 -23.38 4.04 -3.78
N GLY A 71 -23.83 5.30 -3.80
CA GLY A 71 -24.44 5.97 -2.65
C GLY A 71 -23.42 6.44 -1.61
N LEU A 72 -22.12 6.35 -1.92
CA LEU A 72 -21.06 6.79 -1.03
C LEU A 72 -20.88 8.30 -1.16
N ARG A 73 -20.91 8.98 -0.02
CA ARG A 73 -20.56 10.40 0.06
C ARG A 73 -19.29 10.54 0.87
N LYS A 74 -18.47 11.52 0.50
CA LYS A 74 -17.36 11.94 1.36
C LYS A 74 -17.96 12.44 2.67
N GLU A 75 -17.87 11.64 3.73
CA GLU A 75 -18.22 12.13 5.07
C GLU A 75 -17.26 13.26 5.45
N THR A 76 -17.77 14.48 5.43
CA THR A 76 -17.09 15.66 5.97
C THR A 76 -17.31 15.69 7.47
N GLY A 77 -16.74 14.71 8.16
CA GLY A 77 -16.79 14.57 9.62
C GLY A 77 -15.42 14.13 10.10
N LEU A 78 -14.91 14.81 11.11
CA LEU A 78 -13.64 14.53 11.78
C LEU A 78 -13.71 13.16 12.47
N HIS A 79 -13.66 12.05 11.73
CA HIS A 79 -13.30 10.76 12.29
C HIS A 79 -12.75 9.82 11.21
N LYS A 80 -11.42 9.84 11.20
CA LYS A 80 -10.50 8.72 10.95
C LYS A 80 -10.46 8.24 9.49
N GLU A 81 -9.42 8.70 8.78
CA GLU A 81 -8.52 7.79 8.07
C GLU A 81 -8.34 6.59 9.02
N GLN A 82 -9.20 5.57 8.89
CA GLN A 82 -9.33 4.53 9.89
C GLN A 82 -7.96 3.94 10.06
N SER A 83 -7.42 4.08 11.27
CA SER A 83 -6.09 3.66 11.67
C SER A 83 -5.78 2.28 11.11
N MET A 84 -5.24 2.26 9.90
CA MET A 84 -4.30 1.26 9.44
C MET A 84 -3.19 1.36 10.46
N TRP A 85 -3.29 0.49 11.45
CA TRP A 85 -2.44 0.37 12.62
C TRP A 85 -1.04 0.92 12.29
N TYR A 86 -0.62 2.02 12.95
CA TYR A 86 0.60 2.77 12.63
C TYR A 86 1.82 1.86 12.78
N HIS A 87 2.11 1.12 11.73
CA HIS A 87 3.31 0.33 11.62
C HIS A 87 4.39 1.23 11.05
N SER A 88 5.35 1.59 11.91
CA SER A 88 6.51 2.39 11.50
C SER A 88 7.26 1.74 10.33
N GLU A 89 7.16 0.42 10.16
CA GLU A 89 7.69 -0.29 9.00
C GLU A 89 7.02 0.09 7.69
N ARG A 90 5.69 0.27 7.67
CA ARG A 90 4.95 0.63 6.44
C ARG A 90 5.30 2.04 5.98
N LEU A 91 5.45 2.96 6.95
CA LEU A 91 5.90 4.31 6.67
C LEU A 91 7.34 4.33 6.16
N ALA A 92 8.25 3.59 6.82
CA ALA A 92 9.64 3.46 6.38
C ALA A 92 9.75 2.84 4.98
N LEU A 93 8.91 1.84 4.67
CA LEU A 93 8.84 1.23 3.35
C LEU A 93 8.39 2.25 2.29
N SER A 94 7.31 2.97 2.56
CA SER A 94 6.78 4.00 1.66
C SER A 94 7.84 5.08 1.39
N PHE A 95 8.51 5.54 2.45
CA PHE A 95 9.59 6.52 2.33
C PHE A 95 10.78 5.98 1.53
N GLY A 96 11.16 4.73 1.76
CA GLY A 96 12.24 4.07 1.01
C GLY A 96 11.95 3.94 -0.48
N LEU A 97 10.69 3.66 -0.86
CA LEU A 97 10.29 3.60 -2.27
C LEU A 97 10.38 4.96 -2.97
N ILE A 98 10.09 6.05 -2.25
CA ILE A 98 10.10 7.42 -2.81
C ILE A 98 11.52 7.96 -2.92
N THR A 99 12.35 7.71 -1.90
CA THR A 99 13.64 8.41 -1.74
C THR A 99 14.82 7.66 -2.30
N LEU A 100 14.76 6.33 -2.36
CA LEU A 100 15.87 5.51 -2.84
C LEU A 100 15.75 5.26 -4.35
N PRO A 101 16.87 5.26 -5.10
CA PRO A 101 16.87 4.91 -6.52
C PRO A 101 16.24 3.54 -6.75
N VAL A 102 15.49 3.34 -7.85
CA VAL A 102 14.66 2.15 -8.15
C VAL A 102 15.35 0.79 -7.88
N ASN A 103 16.68 0.69 -8.00
CA ASN A 103 17.44 -0.55 -7.79
C ASN A 103 18.16 -0.67 -6.43
N ALA A 104 18.21 0.39 -5.60
CA ALA A 104 18.96 0.44 -4.33
C ALA A 104 18.24 -0.16 -3.09
N PRO A 105 18.57 -1.34 -2.55
CA PRO A 105 17.73 -2.06 -1.57
C PRO A 105 17.18 -1.20 -0.41
N ILE A 106 15.90 -1.40 -0.05
CA ILE A 106 15.26 -0.70 1.07
C ILE A 106 15.65 -1.41 2.37
N ARG A 107 16.29 -0.70 3.30
CA ARG A 107 16.71 -1.25 4.60
C ARG A 107 15.95 -0.58 5.74
N ILE A 108 15.18 -1.38 6.48
CA ILE A 108 14.37 -0.92 7.63
C ILE A 108 14.91 -1.57 8.89
N LYS A 109 15.33 -0.75 9.87
CA LYS A 109 15.73 -1.24 11.20
C LYS A 109 14.60 -0.94 12.19
N LYS A 110 14.17 -1.97 12.93
CA LYS A 110 13.18 -1.85 13.99
C LYS A 110 13.71 -2.49 15.28
N ASN A 111 13.29 -1.99 16.43
CA ASN A 111 13.63 -2.57 17.73
C ASN A 111 12.58 -3.60 18.21
N LEU A 112 11.40 -3.62 17.58
CA LEU A 112 10.31 -4.55 17.90
C LEU A 112 10.18 -5.63 16.83
N ARG A 113 9.57 -6.75 17.19
CA ARG A 113 9.22 -7.83 16.26
C ARG A 113 8.32 -7.30 15.15
N THR A 114 8.54 -7.79 13.92
CA THR A 114 7.72 -7.46 12.76
C THR A 114 6.39 -8.18 12.91
N CYS A 115 5.25 -7.50 12.72
CA CYS A 115 3.96 -8.17 12.74
C CYS A 115 3.72 -8.94 11.43
N ARG A 116 2.76 -9.87 11.44
CA ARG A 116 2.37 -10.65 10.26
C ARG A 116 1.97 -9.75 9.09
N ASP A 117 1.23 -8.68 9.34
CA ASP A 117 0.73 -7.81 8.27
C ASP A 117 1.85 -6.99 7.63
N CYS A 118 2.81 -6.51 8.43
CA CYS A 118 4.00 -5.85 7.89
C CYS A 118 4.81 -6.82 7.05
N HIS A 119 5.01 -8.04 7.54
CA HIS A 119 5.73 -9.08 6.80
C HIS A 119 5.07 -9.38 5.44
N THR A 120 3.74 -9.50 5.39
CA THR A 120 2.98 -9.67 4.14
C THR A 120 3.12 -8.47 3.20
N VAL A 121 3.04 -7.23 3.72
CA VAL A 121 3.26 -6.00 2.93
C VAL A 121 4.65 -5.99 2.32
N MET A 122 5.70 -6.32 3.08
CA MET A 122 7.08 -6.33 2.57
C MET A 122 7.24 -7.33 1.41
N LYS A 123 6.61 -8.50 1.50
CA LYS A 123 6.61 -9.49 0.42
C LYS A 123 5.97 -8.93 -0.85
N LEU A 124 4.74 -8.45 -0.75
CA LEU A 124 4.01 -7.96 -1.91
C LEU A 124 4.69 -6.75 -2.55
N VAL A 125 5.19 -5.82 -1.74
CA VAL A 125 5.94 -4.67 -2.28
C VAL A 125 7.24 -5.13 -2.93
N SER A 126 7.91 -6.15 -2.40
CA SER A 126 9.10 -6.73 -3.03
C SER A 126 8.80 -7.32 -4.40
N GLU A 127 7.70 -8.04 -4.54
CA GLU A 127 7.22 -8.63 -5.80
C GLU A 127 6.81 -7.54 -6.80
N ILE A 128 5.98 -6.61 -6.38
CA ILE A 128 5.36 -5.62 -7.28
C ILE A 128 6.36 -4.58 -7.76
N PHE A 129 7.19 -4.05 -6.86
CA PHE A 129 8.20 -3.05 -7.22
C PHE A 129 9.56 -3.68 -7.58
N GLN A 130 9.62 -5.01 -7.69
CA GLN A 130 10.84 -5.78 -7.99
C GLN A 130 12.01 -5.31 -7.12
N ARG A 131 11.75 -5.21 -5.82
CA ARG A 131 12.57 -4.49 -4.86
C ARG A 131 13.07 -5.40 -3.76
N LYS A 132 14.40 -5.45 -3.58
CA LYS A 132 14.97 -6.08 -2.39
C LYS A 132 14.66 -5.23 -1.16
N ILE A 133 13.94 -5.81 -0.20
CA ILE A 133 13.63 -5.19 1.08
C ILE A 133 14.28 -5.99 2.19
N ILE A 134 14.96 -5.29 3.10
CA ILE A 134 15.65 -5.88 4.23
C ILE A 134 15.07 -5.27 5.50
N VAL A 135 14.50 -6.11 6.36
CA VAL A 135 13.97 -5.69 7.65
C VAL A 135 14.76 -6.37 8.76
N ARG A 136 15.45 -5.58 9.58
CA ARG A 136 16.15 -6.07 10.77
C ARG A 136 15.35 -5.71 12.01
N ASN A 137 14.91 -6.71 12.77
CA ASN A 137 14.38 -6.52 14.12
C ASN A 137 15.42 -6.91 15.18
N ALA A 138 15.08 -6.78 16.47
CA ALA A 138 16.01 -7.04 17.58
C ALA A 138 16.63 -8.46 17.55
N ASN A 139 15.86 -9.45 17.09
CA ASN A 139 16.24 -10.87 17.19
C ASN A 139 16.41 -11.57 15.84
N ARG A 140 16.07 -10.91 14.72
CA ARG A 140 15.99 -11.56 13.41
C ARG A 140 16.23 -10.60 12.25
N PHE A 141 16.77 -11.18 11.18
CA PHE A 141 16.95 -10.54 9.89
C PHE A 141 15.95 -11.14 8.90
N HIS A 142 15.17 -10.29 8.26
CA HIS A 142 14.22 -10.66 7.21
C HIS A 142 14.71 -10.06 5.90
N GLN A 143 14.87 -10.90 4.88
CA GLN A 143 15.13 -10.47 3.51
C GLN A 143 13.95 -10.85 2.65
N PHE A 144 13.42 -9.88 1.91
CA PHE A 144 12.34 -10.05 0.94
C PHE A 144 12.85 -9.77 -0.47
N VAL A 145 12.65 -10.73 -1.36
CA VAL A 145 12.99 -10.66 -2.79
C VAL A 145 11.90 -11.40 -3.57
N ASP A 146 11.33 -10.77 -4.58
CA ASP A 146 10.32 -11.35 -5.50
C ASP A 146 9.13 -12.00 -4.79
N GLY A 147 8.64 -11.38 -3.72
CA GLY A 147 7.51 -11.92 -2.92
C GLY A 147 7.92 -12.97 -1.89
N PHE A 148 9.15 -13.46 -1.91
CA PHE A 148 9.65 -14.48 -0.98
C PHE A 148 10.44 -13.85 0.18
N GLY A 149 10.22 -14.40 1.38
CA GLY A 149 10.92 -14.01 2.60
C GLY A 149 11.91 -15.10 3.01
N SER A 150 13.13 -14.73 3.40
CA SER A 150 14.18 -15.67 3.86
C SER A 150 13.85 -16.40 5.17
N CYS A 151 12.77 -16.03 5.84
CA CYS A 151 12.38 -16.48 7.17
C CYS A 151 11.33 -17.61 7.18
N MET A 152 11.01 -18.22 6.03
CA MET A 152 9.99 -19.27 5.90
C MET A 152 8.65 -18.90 6.55
N ASP A 153 8.19 -17.66 6.33
CA ASP A 153 6.94 -17.11 6.90
C ASP A 153 6.92 -16.92 8.43
N TYR A 154 8.06 -17.04 9.11
CA TYR A 154 8.16 -16.64 10.50
C TYR A 154 8.46 -15.13 10.62
N TRP A 155 7.45 -14.34 11.03
CA TRP A 155 7.54 -12.88 11.26
C TRP A 155 8.24 -12.50 12.58
#